data_AF-A0A098B0M6-F1
#
_entry.id   AF-A0A098B0M6-F1
#
_cell.length_a   1.000
_cell.length_b   1.000
_cell.length_c   1.000
_cell.angle_alpha   90.00
_cell.angle_beta   90.00
_cell.angle_gamma   90.00
#
_symmetry.space_group_name_H-M   'P 1'
#
loop_
_entity.id
_entity.type
_entity.pdbx_description
1 polymer ?
#
loop_
_entity_poly.entity_id
_entity_poly.type
_entity_poly.pdbx_seq_one_letter_code
_entity_poly.pdbx_strand_id
1 'polypeptide(L)'
;MCGGRMLRDTRASKKVRWYCEKEGCTNRRYIEDEDTRAALTERLDALAQNPILLDWPLPQHGGELTLDAARIQNEVIRELNKAEPGTEYTKMLILACAAEKYSGLPDYTPYHQMQRLKEQITSQPMDDDFRNRTFRTAVREIQLTDGGLGLRLINGKALESAGKEIGKCLQQQSGR
;
A
#
# COMPACT_ATOMS: atom_id res chain seq x y z
N MET A 1 10.78 -14.38 14.72
CA MET A 1 11.36 -13.65 13.56
C MET A 1 11.64 -12.20 13.92
N CYS A 2 12.65 -11.55 13.31
CA CYS A 2 13.11 -10.21 13.72
C CYS A 2 12.47 -9.03 12.96
N GLY A 3 11.58 -9.30 11.98
CA GLY A 3 10.93 -8.28 11.15
C GLY A 3 11.84 -7.57 10.13
N GLY A 4 13.11 -7.96 10.02
CA GLY A 4 14.05 -7.36 9.09
C GLY A 4 13.80 -7.73 7.63
N ARG A 5 14.30 -6.89 6.72
CA ARG A 5 14.23 -7.13 5.27
C ARG A 5 14.96 -8.43 4.91
N MET A 6 14.37 -9.17 3.97
CA MET A 6 14.95 -10.39 3.41
C MET A 6 15.60 -10.05 2.07
N LEU A 7 16.85 -10.47 1.89
CA LEU A 7 17.61 -10.34 0.66
C LEU A 7 17.64 -11.68 -0.06
N ARG A 8 17.60 -11.61 -1.39
CA ARG A 8 17.71 -12.76 -2.27
C ARG A 8 19.17 -13.03 -2.59
N ASP A 9 19.56 -14.29 -2.51
CA ASP A 9 20.89 -14.80 -2.87
C ASP A 9 20.75 -15.89 -3.94
N THR A 10 21.35 -15.63 -5.10
CA THR A 10 21.37 -16.54 -6.26
C THR A 10 22.79 -17.05 -6.56
N ARG A 11 23.78 -16.73 -5.71
CA ARG A 11 25.20 -17.03 -5.98
C ARG A 11 25.52 -18.52 -5.96
N ALA A 12 24.73 -19.34 -5.28
CA ALA A 12 24.84 -20.79 -5.31
C ALA A 12 23.97 -21.34 -6.44
N SER A 13 24.61 -21.90 -7.47
CA SER A 13 24.06 -22.30 -8.78
C SER A 13 22.91 -23.30 -8.80
N LYS A 14 22.29 -23.66 -7.67
CA LYS A 14 21.25 -24.70 -7.61
C LYS A 14 20.01 -24.39 -6.76
N LYS A 15 20.01 -23.38 -5.88
CA LYS A 15 18.85 -23.07 -5.01
C LYS A 15 18.78 -21.60 -4.67
N VAL A 16 17.61 -20.98 -4.87
CA VAL A 16 17.35 -19.61 -4.43
C VAL A 16 17.30 -19.57 -2.90
N ARG A 17 18.13 -18.72 -2.28
CA ARG A 17 18.14 -18.55 -0.83
C ARG A 17 17.72 -17.13 -0.47
N TRP A 18 16.80 -17.02 0.49
CA TRP A 18 16.42 -15.77 1.11
C TRP A 18 17.06 -15.66 2.49
N TYR A 19 17.63 -14.51 2.81
CA TYR A 19 18.33 -14.31 4.07
C TYR A 19 18.01 -12.96 4.69
N CYS A 20 17.83 -12.92 6.01
CA CYS A 20 17.61 -11.65 6.70
C CYS A 20 18.88 -10.79 6.67
N GLU A 21 18.72 -9.53 6.27
CA GLU A 21 19.75 -8.50 6.21
C GLU A 21 20.26 -8.07 7.60
N LYS A 22 19.40 -8.17 8.62
CA LYS A 22 19.71 -7.71 9.97
C LYS A 22 20.90 -8.48 10.57
N GLU A 23 21.93 -7.76 11.00
CA GLU A 23 23.09 -8.33 11.68
C GLU A 23 22.68 -9.16 12.91
N GLY A 24 23.35 -10.29 13.11
CA GLY A 24 23.02 -11.25 14.16
C GLY A 24 21.76 -12.08 13.91
N CYS A 25 20.98 -11.81 12.85
CA CYS A 25 19.82 -12.63 12.51
C CYS A 25 20.22 -13.84 11.66
N THR A 26 19.96 -15.03 12.20
CA THR A 26 20.23 -16.32 11.54
C THR A 26 19.08 -16.81 10.65
N ASN A 27 18.04 -15.99 10.44
CA ASN A 27 16.91 -16.39 9.60
C ASN A 27 17.35 -16.52 8.14
N ARG A 28 17.26 -17.75 7.61
CA ARG A 28 17.60 -18.16 6.25
C ARG A 28 16.49 -19.10 5.78
N ARG A 29 15.98 -18.89 4.56
CA ARG A 29 14.91 -19.69 3.96
C ARG A 29 15.31 -20.10 2.55
N TYR A 30 15.02 -21.35 2.20
CA TYR A 30 15.16 -21.85 0.84
C TYR A 30 13.77 -21.89 0.24
N ILE A 31 13.46 -20.93 -0.62
CA ILE A 31 12.16 -20.78 -1.26
C ILE A 31 12.42 -20.53 -2.73
N GLU A 32 11.97 -21.46 -3.57
CA GLU A 32 12.09 -21.31 -5.02
C GLU A 32 11.11 -20.24 -5.52
N ASP A 33 11.43 -19.65 -6.68
CA ASP A 33 10.58 -18.61 -7.27
C ASP A 33 9.18 -19.16 -7.59
N GLU A 34 9.09 -20.42 -8.01
CA GLU A 34 7.83 -21.08 -8.32
C GLU A 34 6.95 -21.25 -7.07
N ASP A 35 7.54 -21.66 -5.95
CA ASP A 35 6.83 -21.78 -4.67
C ASP A 35 6.36 -20.41 -4.18
N THR A 36 7.20 -19.39 -4.34
CA THR A 36 6.86 -18.00 -4.00
C THR A 36 5.69 -17.51 -4.85
N ARG A 37 5.74 -17.76 -6.15
CA ARG A 37 4.70 -17.37 -7.11
C ARG A 37 3.39 -18.09 -6.81
N ALA A 38 3.41 -19.40 -6.59
CA ALA A 38 2.23 -20.18 -6.25
C ALA A 38 1.56 -19.68 -4.96
N ALA A 39 2.35 -19.41 -3.92
CA ALA A 39 1.83 -18.87 -2.67
C ALA A 39 1.28 -17.45 -2.81
N LEU A 40 1.94 -16.59 -3.58
CA LEU A 40 1.42 -15.25 -3.89
C LEU A 40 0.08 -15.34 -4.63
N THR A 41 -0.03 -16.25 -5.60
CA THR A 41 -1.26 -16.50 -6.34
C THR A 41 -2.40 -16.92 -5.40
N GLU A 42 -2.16 -17.93 -4.56
CA GLU A 42 -3.15 -18.40 -3.56
C GLU A 42 -3.61 -17.25 -2.65
N ARG A 43 -2.68 -16.40 -2.20
CA ARG A 43 -3.00 -15.27 -1.31
C ARG A 43 -3.83 -14.21 -2.01
N LEU A 44 -3.50 -13.86 -3.24
CA LEU A 44 -4.27 -12.87 -3.99
C LEU A 44 -5.66 -13.40 -4.36
N ASP A 45 -5.79 -14.69 -4.67
CA ASP A 45 -7.08 -15.33 -4.88
C ASP A 45 -7.91 -15.34 -3.56
N ALA A 46 -7.27 -15.59 -2.41
CA ALA A 46 -7.94 -15.48 -1.11
C ALA A 46 -8.39 -14.04 -0.78
N LEU A 47 -7.62 -13.03 -1.18
CA LEU A 47 -8.05 -11.63 -1.13
C LEU A 47 -9.27 -11.38 -2.02
N ALA A 48 -9.34 -12.02 -3.19
CA ALA A 48 -10.51 -11.96 -4.07
C ALA A 48 -11.78 -12.50 -3.41
N GLN A 49 -11.64 -13.59 -2.64
CA GLN A 49 -12.74 -14.21 -1.89
C GLN A 49 -13.15 -13.40 -0.65
N ASN A 50 -12.29 -12.49 -0.18
CA ASN A 50 -12.58 -11.65 0.99
C ASN A 50 -12.29 -10.16 0.72
N PRO A 51 -13.05 -9.52 -0.18
CA PRO A 51 -12.80 -8.15 -0.64
C PRO A 51 -12.98 -7.08 0.47
N ILE A 52 -13.56 -7.43 1.63
CA ILE A 52 -13.66 -6.53 2.79
C ILE A 52 -12.28 -6.14 3.36
N LEU A 53 -11.25 -6.95 3.07
CA LEU A 53 -9.87 -6.63 3.42
C LEU A 53 -9.34 -5.42 2.63
N LEU A 54 -10.00 -5.02 1.54
CA LEU A 54 -9.68 -3.80 0.81
C LEU A 54 -10.36 -2.56 1.37
N ASP A 55 -11.24 -2.67 2.38
CA ASP A 55 -11.89 -1.48 2.94
C ASP A 55 -10.83 -0.52 3.48
N TRP A 56 -10.95 0.73 3.01
CA TRP A 56 -10.10 1.85 3.37
C TRP A 56 -10.99 2.91 4.04
N PRO A 57 -10.59 3.47 5.19
CA PRO A 57 -11.38 4.49 5.85
C PRO A 57 -11.45 5.76 4.99
N LEU A 58 -12.66 6.30 4.78
CA LEU A 58 -12.83 7.56 4.07
C LEU A 58 -12.06 8.66 4.82
N PRO A 59 -11.12 9.36 4.16
CA PRO A 59 -10.40 10.45 4.80
C PRO A 59 -11.37 11.55 5.24
N GLN A 60 -11.29 11.92 6.51
CA GLN A 60 -12.12 12.97 7.07
C GLN A 60 -11.48 14.32 6.82
N HIS A 61 -12.23 15.25 6.23
CA HIS A 61 -11.85 16.66 6.21
C HIS A 61 -12.37 17.31 7.48
N GLY A 62 -11.51 18.01 8.22
CA GLY A 62 -11.89 18.73 9.44
C GLY A 62 -12.88 19.89 9.25
N GLY A 63 -13.46 20.09 8.05
CA GLY A 63 -14.47 21.11 7.71
C GLY A 63 -14.03 22.59 7.82
N GLU A 64 -13.05 22.89 8.67
CA GLU A 64 -12.63 24.25 8.97
C GLU A 64 -11.51 24.71 8.05
N LEU A 65 -11.61 25.98 7.63
CA LEU A 65 -10.53 26.66 6.93
C LEU A 65 -9.37 26.88 7.90
N THR A 66 -8.14 26.77 7.38
CA THR A 66 -6.98 27.28 8.11
C THR A 66 -7.13 28.79 8.31
N LEU A 67 -6.52 29.32 9.38
CA LEU A 67 -6.53 30.76 9.65
C LEU A 67 -5.99 31.56 8.46
N ASP A 68 -4.97 31.04 7.77
CA ASP A 68 -4.42 31.64 6.57
C ASP A 68 -5.38 31.58 5.38
N ALA A 69 -6.05 30.44 5.14
CA ALA A 69 -7.07 30.36 4.10
C ALA A 69 -8.21 31.36 4.35
N ALA A 70 -8.64 31.53 5.60
CA ALA A 70 -9.65 32.52 5.98
C ALA A 70 -9.14 33.96 5.78
N ARG A 71 -7.89 34.25 6.17
CA ARG A 71 -7.26 35.57 5.99
C ARG A 71 -7.15 35.95 4.51
N ILE A 72 -6.62 35.06 3.67
CA ILE A 72 -6.47 35.30 2.23
C ILE A 72 -7.85 35.41 1.57
N GLN A 73 -8.83 34.60 1.99
CA GLN A 73 -10.20 34.74 1.51
C GLN A 73 -10.80 36.12 1.81
N ASN A 74 -10.61 36.65 3.01
CA ASN A 74 -11.06 38.00 3.35
C ASN A 74 -10.36 39.07 2.50
N GLU A 75 -9.09 38.84 2.16
CA GLU A 75 -8.32 39.72 1.29
C GLU A 75 -8.79 39.66 -0.18
N VAL A 76 -9.16 38.48 -0.68
CA VAL A 76 -9.84 38.32 -1.99
C VAL A 76 -11.13 39.15 -2.01
N ILE A 77 -11.97 39.00 -0.98
CA ILE A 77 -13.24 39.75 -0.88
C ILE A 77 -12.97 41.27 -0.86
N ARG A 78 -11.98 41.71 -0.08
CA ARG A 78 -11.59 43.12 0.01
C ARG A 78 -11.13 43.68 -1.34
N GLU A 79 -10.32 42.92 -2.09
CA GLU A 79 -9.84 43.35 -3.41
C GLU A 79 -10.98 43.47 -4.42
N LEU A 80 -11.86 42.47 -4.48
CA LEU A 80 -13.01 42.45 -5.38
C LEU A 80 -14.03 43.56 -5.11
N ASN A 81 -14.09 44.06 -3.87
CA ASN A 81 -15.00 45.15 -3.49
C ASN A 81 -14.45 46.56 -3.81
N LYS A 82 -13.24 46.68 -4.37
CA LYS A 82 -12.74 47.98 -4.82
C LYS A 82 -13.53 48.46 -6.05
N ALA A 83 -13.63 49.78 -6.21
CA ALA A 83 -14.23 50.38 -7.40
C ALA A 83 -13.50 49.97 -8.69
N GLU A 84 -12.18 49.74 -8.61
CA GLU A 84 -11.35 49.26 -9.70
C GLU A 84 -10.36 48.21 -9.17
N PRO A 85 -10.74 46.92 -9.14
CA PRO A 85 -9.88 45.84 -8.65
C PRO A 85 -8.66 45.61 -9.55
N GLY A 86 -7.50 45.34 -8.96
CA GLY A 86 -6.30 45.00 -9.73
C GLY A 86 -6.37 43.56 -10.26
N THR A 87 -6.43 43.35 -11.58
CA THR A 87 -6.59 42.02 -12.20
C THR A 87 -5.52 41.01 -11.76
N GLU A 88 -4.23 41.36 -11.88
CA GLU A 88 -3.13 40.45 -11.53
C GLU A 88 -3.07 40.15 -10.04
N TYR A 89 -3.31 41.17 -9.20
CA TYR A 89 -3.33 41.00 -7.74
C TYR A 89 -4.50 40.13 -7.28
N THR A 90 -5.69 40.36 -7.83
CA THR A 90 -6.89 39.56 -7.57
C THR A 90 -6.66 38.09 -7.95
N LYS A 91 -6.10 37.84 -9.14
CA LYS A 91 -5.77 36.49 -9.61
C LYS A 91 -4.78 35.80 -8.68
N MET A 92 -3.72 36.50 -8.26
CA MET A 92 -2.74 35.98 -7.32
C MET A 92 -3.41 35.57 -5.99
N LEU A 93 -4.25 36.44 -5.42
CA LEU A 93 -4.96 36.17 -4.17
C LEU A 93 -5.91 34.96 -4.27
N ILE A 94 -6.63 34.84 -5.39
CA ILE A 94 -7.53 33.69 -5.63
C ILE A 94 -6.72 32.39 -5.69
N LEU A 95 -5.61 32.38 -6.42
CA LEU A 95 -4.74 31.19 -6.53
C LEU A 95 -4.09 30.84 -5.19
N ALA A 96 -3.65 31.84 -4.42
CA ALA A 96 -3.11 31.62 -3.08
C ALA A 96 -4.17 31.05 -2.12
N CYS A 97 -5.39 31.60 -2.15
CA CYS A 97 -6.52 31.10 -1.37
C CYS A 97 -6.85 29.64 -1.74
N ALA A 98 -6.86 29.32 -3.03
CA ALA A 98 -7.09 27.95 -3.51
C ALA A 98 -5.97 27.00 -3.06
N ALA A 99 -4.70 27.41 -3.17
CA ALA A 99 -3.56 26.61 -2.76
C ALA A 99 -3.62 26.27 -1.25
N GLU A 100 -3.89 27.26 -0.39
CA GLU A 100 -4.05 27.03 1.04
C GLU A 100 -5.21 26.09 1.36
N LYS A 101 -6.38 26.30 0.73
CA LYS A 101 -7.54 25.41 0.90
C LYS A 101 -7.26 23.98 0.48
N TYR A 102 -6.57 23.79 -0.64
CA TYR A 102 -6.24 22.45 -1.14
C TYR A 102 -5.12 21.78 -0.35
N SER A 103 -4.19 22.55 0.23
CA SER A 103 -3.10 22.00 1.06
C SER A 103 -3.62 21.25 2.30
N GLY A 104 -4.77 21.68 2.84
CA GLY A 104 -5.40 21.06 3.99
C GLY A 104 -6.28 19.85 3.66
N LEU A 105 -6.48 19.52 2.38
CA LEU A 105 -7.27 18.35 1.99
C LEU A 105 -6.46 17.07 2.22
N PRO A 106 -7.08 16.04 2.83
CA PRO A 106 -6.42 14.75 2.93
C PRO A 106 -6.30 14.09 1.55
N ASP A 107 -5.32 13.19 1.40
CA ASP A 107 -5.17 12.42 0.16
C ASP A 107 -6.26 11.34 0.06
N TYR A 108 -7.21 11.56 -0.85
CA TYR A 108 -8.29 10.61 -1.17
C TYR A 108 -7.86 9.50 -2.14
N THR A 109 -6.65 9.59 -2.71
CA THR A 109 -6.18 8.67 -3.76
C THR A 109 -6.18 7.20 -3.31
N PRO A 110 -5.63 6.84 -2.13
CA PRO A 110 -5.64 5.44 -1.67
C PRO A 110 -7.05 4.90 -1.46
N TYR A 111 -7.94 5.73 -0.93
CA TYR A 111 -9.35 5.38 -0.71
C TYR A 111 -10.03 5.01 -2.04
N HIS A 112 -9.96 5.90 -3.04
CA HIS A 112 -10.59 5.67 -4.34
C HIS A 112 -9.95 4.50 -5.10
N GLN A 113 -8.62 4.35 -5.01
CA GLN A 113 -7.93 3.21 -5.63
C GLN A 113 -8.38 1.88 -5.05
N MET A 114 -8.50 1.78 -3.72
CA MET A 114 -8.97 0.55 -3.06
C MET A 114 -10.44 0.28 -3.31
N GLN A 115 -11.29 1.29 -3.29
CA GLN A 115 -12.71 1.13 -3.61
C GLN A 115 -12.89 0.60 -5.05
N ARG A 116 -12.19 1.21 -6.02
CA ARG A 116 -12.23 0.74 -7.41
C ARG A 116 -11.70 -0.68 -7.54
N LEU A 117 -10.61 -1.02 -6.87
CA LEU A 117 -10.06 -2.37 -6.89
C LEU A 117 -11.06 -3.39 -6.29
N LYS A 118 -11.74 -3.03 -5.20
CA LYS A 118 -12.76 -3.85 -4.56
C LYS A 118 -13.95 -4.11 -5.50
N GLU A 119 -14.44 -3.08 -6.17
CA GLU A 119 -15.50 -3.19 -7.18
C GLU A 119 -15.07 -4.12 -8.32
N GLN A 120 -13.87 -3.95 -8.85
CA GLN A 120 -13.32 -4.80 -9.91
C GLN A 120 -13.19 -6.27 -9.46
N ILE A 121 -12.67 -6.53 -8.26
CA ILE A 121 -12.55 -7.89 -7.71
C ILE A 121 -13.92 -8.58 -7.60
N THR A 122 -14.96 -7.81 -7.32
CA THR A 122 -16.31 -8.35 -7.17
C THR A 122 -16.99 -8.57 -8.54
N SER A 123 -16.59 -7.84 -9.58
CA SER A 123 -17.26 -7.85 -10.89
C SER A 123 -16.67 -8.82 -11.92
N GLN A 124 -15.41 -9.23 -11.77
CA GLN A 124 -14.73 -10.09 -12.73
C GLN A 124 -13.88 -11.16 -12.04
N PRO A 125 -13.69 -12.35 -12.66
CA PRO A 125 -12.79 -13.36 -12.13
C PRO A 125 -11.34 -12.85 -12.08
N MET A 126 -10.55 -13.43 -11.18
CA MET A 126 -9.14 -13.08 -11.01
C MET A 126 -8.26 -13.82 -12.02
N ASP A 127 -8.02 -13.17 -13.16
CA ASP A 127 -6.99 -13.60 -14.13
C ASP A 127 -5.59 -13.11 -13.73
N ASP A 128 -4.57 -13.52 -14.48
CA ASP A 128 -3.16 -13.23 -14.16
C ASP A 128 -2.82 -11.73 -14.23
N ASP A 129 -3.36 -11.02 -15.22
CA ASP A 129 -3.13 -9.58 -15.39
C ASP A 129 -3.77 -8.78 -14.26
N PHE A 130 -5.00 -9.12 -13.91
CA PHE A 130 -5.71 -8.49 -12.83
C PHE A 130 -5.09 -8.83 -11.47
N ARG A 131 -4.57 -10.05 -11.30
CA ARG A 131 -3.82 -10.44 -10.10
C ARG A 131 -2.54 -9.62 -9.94
N ASN A 132 -1.77 -9.41 -11.01
CA ASN A 132 -0.58 -8.56 -10.99
C ASN A 132 -0.94 -7.09 -10.67
N ARG A 133 -2.03 -6.57 -11.25
CA ARG A 133 -2.54 -5.23 -10.92
C ARG A 133 -2.96 -5.14 -9.45
N THR A 134 -3.67 -6.14 -8.94
CA THR A 134 -4.10 -6.22 -7.54
C THR A 134 -2.90 -6.21 -6.61
N PHE A 135 -1.88 -7.02 -6.91
CA PHE A 135 -0.63 -7.06 -6.16
C PHE A 135 0.02 -5.67 -6.08
N ARG A 136 0.25 -5.01 -7.22
CA ARG A 136 0.89 -3.68 -7.27
C ARG A 136 0.10 -2.59 -6.56
N THR A 137 -1.22 -2.71 -6.53
CA THR A 137 -2.11 -1.66 -6.00
C THR A 137 -2.37 -1.84 -4.51
N ALA A 138 -2.59 -3.07 -4.05
CA ALA A 138 -3.05 -3.36 -2.69
C ALA A 138 -1.95 -3.83 -1.74
N VAL A 139 -0.86 -4.43 -2.24
CA VAL A 139 0.16 -5.05 -1.38
C VAL A 139 1.27 -4.05 -1.08
N ARG A 140 1.51 -3.83 0.22
CA ARG A 140 2.63 -3.01 0.72
C ARG A 140 3.90 -3.83 0.86
N GLU A 141 3.78 -5.01 1.45
CA GLU A 141 4.93 -5.89 1.69
C GLU A 141 4.51 -7.37 1.73
N ILE A 142 5.46 -8.22 1.37
CA ILE A 142 5.36 -9.68 1.50
C ILE A 142 6.03 -10.08 2.81
N GLN A 143 5.33 -10.85 3.63
CA GLN A 143 5.82 -11.31 4.93
C GLN A 143 6.13 -12.79 4.86
N LEU A 144 7.40 -13.16 5.03
CA LEU A 144 7.80 -14.56 5.17
C LEU A 144 7.69 -14.96 6.63
N THR A 145 6.75 -15.83 6.94
CA THR A 145 6.48 -16.33 8.29
C THR A 145 6.82 -17.82 8.45
N ASP A 146 6.79 -18.32 9.68
CA ASP A 146 6.94 -19.75 9.94
C ASP A 146 5.79 -20.56 9.31
N GLY A 147 4.59 -19.99 9.23
CA GLY A 147 3.41 -20.59 8.59
C GLY A 147 3.32 -20.42 7.08
N GLY A 148 4.31 -19.77 6.43
CA GLY A 148 4.32 -19.47 5.01
C GLY A 148 4.33 -17.96 4.70
N LEU A 149 3.84 -17.59 3.52
CA LEU A 149 3.86 -16.22 2.98
C LEU A 149 2.53 -15.56 3.31
N GLY A 150 2.61 -14.44 4.02
CA GLY A 150 1.51 -13.51 4.23
C GLY A 150 1.70 -12.22 3.43
N LEU A 151 0.62 -11.45 3.31
CA LEU A 151 0.62 -10.14 2.66
C LEU A 151 0.20 -9.08 3.67
N ARG A 152 0.92 -7.96 3.73
CA ARG A 152 0.41 -6.76 4.38
C ARG A 152 -0.05 -5.80 3.30
N LEU A 153 -1.30 -5.38 3.41
CA LEU A 153 -1.93 -4.46 2.48
C LEU A 153 -1.56 -3.01 2.81
N ILE A 154 -1.75 -2.12 1.85
CA ILE A 154 -1.48 -0.69 2.02
C ILE A 154 -2.33 -0.04 3.12
N ASN A 155 -3.50 -0.60 3.43
CA ASN A 155 -4.37 -0.14 4.52
C ASN A 155 -3.95 -0.66 5.91
N GLY A 156 -2.84 -1.40 5.98
CA GLY A 156 -2.33 -1.99 7.22
C GLY A 156 -2.96 -3.32 7.61
N LYS A 157 -4.04 -3.76 6.95
CA LYS A 157 -4.60 -5.11 7.17
C LYS A 157 -3.61 -6.17 6.67
N ALA A 158 -3.66 -7.34 7.30
CA ALA A 158 -2.83 -8.48 6.94
C ALA A 158 -3.70 -9.63 6.42
N LEU A 159 -3.19 -10.32 5.41
CA LEU A 159 -3.66 -11.60 4.97
C LEU A 159 -2.64 -12.65 5.40
N GLU A 160 -2.97 -13.38 6.45
CA GLU A 160 -2.06 -14.37 7.04
C GLU A 160 -1.95 -15.64 6.16
N SER A 161 -0.88 -16.38 6.40
CA SER A 161 -0.68 -17.68 5.77
C SER A 161 -1.66 -18.72 6.32
N ALA A 162 -2.29 -19.51 5.46
CA ALA A 162 -3.21 -20.60 5.84
C ALA A 162 -2.50 -21.85 6.42
N GLY A 163 -1.35 -21.67 7.08
CA GLY A 163 -0.60 -22.75 7.72
C GLY A 163 0.15 -23.71 6.79
N LYS A 164 0.25 -23.42 5.48
CA LYS A 164 1.09 -24.18 4.56
C LYS A 164 2.49 -23.56 4.50
N GLU A 165 3.47 -24.26 5.07
CA GLU A 165 4.88 -23.98 4.87
C GLU A 165 5.19 -23.85 3.37
N ILE A 166 5.89 -22.79 2.99
CA ILE A 166 6.31 -22.57 1.60
C ILE A 166 7.74 -23.03 1.46
N GLY A 167 7.93 -24.03 0.59
CA GLY A 167 9.18 -24.75 0.44
C GLY A 167 9.33 -25.83 1.51
N LYS A 168 9.57 -27.07 1.09
CA LYS A 168 9.99 -28.15 2.01
C LYS A 168 11.40 -27.85 2.51
N CYS A 169 11.56 -27.24 3.69
CA CYS A 169 12.81 -27.19 4.45
C CYS A 169 12.46 -26.85 5.91
N LEU A 170 12.41 -27.78 6.88
CA LEU A 170 13.52 -28.62 7.36
C LEU A 170 13.01 -29.91 8.03
N GLN A 171 13.13 -31.06 7.36
CA GLN A 171 13.46 -32.31 8.05
C GLN A 171 14.84 -32.74 7.56
N GLN A 172 15.89 -32.23 8.23
CA GLN A 172 17.22 -32.83 8.40
C GLN A 172 18.17 -31.78 9.01
N GLN A 173 17.84 -31.33 10.22
CA GLN A 173 18.84 -30.98 11.22
C GLN A 173 18.41 -31.66 12.54
N SER A 174 18.34 -32.99 12.51
CA SER A 174 18.45 -33.79 13.73
C SER A 174 19.80 -34.48 13.66
N GLY A 175 20.59 -34.29 14.71
CA GLY A 175 22.03 -34.48 14.72
C GLY A 175 22.48 -35.93 14.55
N ARG A 176 23.70 -36.06 14.02
CA ARG A 176 24.77 -36.83 14.62
C ARG A 176 26.06 -36.04 14.49
#